data_AF-A0A969RA02-F1
#
_entry.id   AF-A0A969RA02-F1
#
_cell.length_a   1.000
_cell.length_b   1.000
_cell.length_c   1.000
_cell.angle_alpha   90.00
_cell.angle_beta   90.00
_cell.angle_gamma   90.00
#
_symmetry.space_group_name_H-M   'P 1'
#
loop_
_entity.id
_entity.type
_entity.pdbx_description
1 polymer ?
#
loop_
_entity_poly.entity_id
_entity_poly.type
_entity_poly.pdbx_seq_one_letter_code
_entity_poly.pdbx_strand_id
1 'polypeptide(L)'
;MNPEPIDSSPLGTPDREELEKIVKRLELNHGTVTIFAVAPEVSPNHPVVQQLLSRLQELDELFDQHRFFFSRDRSFSTFLEELAQTDLSSPNNPRRLVMAFGLEQLPPYRLVYEMQQLNLGRERIFSRNLVLIFWLNRARFLDEFANRAPDFWDWRGKVALFETRPSFDPQLHPHQLFYPYLEELRDENLHLKVSGVMQVQRQVDILLDQIYVSLQAEWRQQVIETVEQSAQDVSIGDIQPASKADDFSGLSLNRSVQPSFDRPGKSGSSKIEVISKTVTQKIDLAKVVRDYRYNIILGTPGAGKTTLLRYLALHFAKAMREERSQVFGGEQQEDLGKALMPLLFRIADYAEQLRQQNTLSVLDYLSQFYRQKPTLTATGLSNLLLEEIRQGNCLILMDGLDEVFDRENRKLIVQRIEQFVEEFAANKFVITSRIAGYQDAKLGDRFGEFTITDMEEEQVSDFCIAGVGRLSERSNRMLVMSNAS
;
A
#
# COMPACT_ATOMS: atom_id res chain seq x y z
N MET A 1 -1.49 -51.23 15.30
CA MET A 1 -0.80 -50.52 14.21
C MET A 1 -0.94 -49.04 14.51
N ASN A 2 0.16 -48.38 14.88
CA ASN A 2 0.15 -46.92 14.97
C ASN A 2 -0.14 -46.38 13.57
N PRO A 3 -1.04 -45.40 13.40
CA PRO A 3 -1.17 -44.72 12.12
C PRO A 3 0.15 -43.98 11.85
N GLU A 4 0.73 -44.22 10.68
CA GLU A 4 1.83 -43.40 10.18
C GLU A 4 1.41 -41.93 10.16
N PRO A 5 2.31 -40.99 10.50
CA PRO A 5 2.00 -39.58 10.38
C PRO A 5 1.73 -39.29 8.91
N ILE A 6 0.52 -38.81 8.61
CA ILE A 6 0.17 -38.28 7.30
C ILE A 6 1.10 -37.09 7.07
N ASP A 7 2.10 -37.28 6.22
CA ASP A 7 3.05 -36.26 5.80
C ASP A 7 2.33 -35.22 4.94
N SER A 8 1.65 -34.29 5.60
CA SER A 8 0.90 -33.19 5.00
C SER A 8 1.82 -32.06 4.53
N SER A 9 3.00 -32.37 4.00
CA SER A 9 3.83 -31.36 3.34
C SER A 9 3.22 -31.03 1.95
N PRO A 10 3.01 -29.73 1.64
CA PRO A 10 2.42 -29.27 0.38
C PRO A 10 3.32 -29.48 -0.84
N LEU A 11 4.54 -30.02 -0.67
CA LEU A 11 5.50 -30.24 -1.75
C LEU A 11 5.39 -31.65 -2.34
N GLY A 12 5.53 -31.74 -3.66
CA GLY A 12 5.73 -33.02 -4.33
C GLY A 12 7.06 -33.67 -3.96
N THR A 13 7.15 -34.99 -4.13
CA THR A 13 8.37 -35.78 -3.84
C THR A 13 9.65 -35.21 -4.51
N PRO A 14 9.64 -34.77 -5.79
CA PRO A 14 10.83 -34.21 -6.43
C PRO A 14 11.36 -32.96 -5.74
N ASP A 15 10.47 -32.07 -5.32
CA ASP A 15 10.84 -30.81 -4.67
C ASP A 15 11.36 -31.04 -3.25
N ARG A 16 10.81 -32.03 -2.55
CA ARG A 16 11.34 -32.46 -1.24
C ARG A 16 12.77 -32.99 -1.37
N GLU A 17 13.03 -33.86 -2.34
CA GLU A 17 14.38 -34.36 -2.61
C GLU A 17 15.35 -33.23 -2.99
N GLU A 18 14.90 -32.25 -3.77
CA GLU A 18 15.73 -31.12 -4.16
C GLU A 18 16.03 -30.18 -2.98
N LEU A 19 15.05 -29.98 -2.08
CA LEU A 19 15.20 -29.23 -0.85
C LEU A 19 16.16 -29.93 0.13
N GLU A 20 16.07 -31.26 0.26
CA GLU A 20 17.03 -32.05 1.04
C GLU A 20 18.47 -31.90 0.54
N LYS A 21 18.67 -31.80 -0.78
CA LYS A 21 20.01 -31.53 -1.34
C LYS A 21 20.51 -30.14 -0.96
N ILE A 22 19.62 -29.14 -0.84
CA ILE A 22 20.00 -27.80 -0.35
C ILE A 22 20.40 -27.88 1.12
N VAL A 23 19.56 -28.48 1.97
CA VAL A 23 19.80 -28.59 3.41
C VAL A 23 21.13 -29.29 3.69
N LYS A 24 21.36 -30.47 3.10
CA LYS A 24 22.65 -31.19 3.22
C LYS A 24 23.85 -30.37 2.75
N ARG A 25 23.68 -29.56 1.71
CA ARG A 25 24.77 -28.71 1.21
C ARG A 25 25.13 -27.61 2.21
N LEU A 26 24.13 -27.06 2.90
CA LEU A 26 24.31 -26.03 3.92
C LEU A 26 24.95 -26.61 5.19
N GLU A 27 24.52 -27.80 5.62
CA GLU A 27 25.14 -28.55 6.73
C GLU A 27 26.63 -28.84 6.49
N LEU A 28 26.99 -29.26 5.27
CA LEU A 28 28.37 -29.67 4.94
C LEU A 28 29.33 -28.51 4.67
N ASN A 29 28.85 -27.26 4.50
CA ASN A 29 29.70 -26.11 4.15
C ASN A 29 29.53 -24.96 5.14
N HIS A 30 30.57 -24.67 5.91
CA HIS A 30 30.59 -23.62 6.94
C HIS A 30 31.11 -22.24 6.45
N GLY A 31 30.84 -21.87 5.20
CA GLY A 31 31.30 -20.60 4.60
C GLY A 31 30.25 -19.98 3.67
N THR A 32 30.63 -19.05 2.78
CA THR A 32 29.63 -18.49 1.85
C THR A 32 29.11 -19.54 0.87
N VAL A 33 27.79 -19.71 0.79
CA VAL A 33 27.13 -20.60 -0.18
C VAL A 33 26.10 -19.82 -0.97
N THR A 34 26.27 -19.80 -2.29
CA THR A 34 25.31 -19.18 -3.21
C THR A 34 24.43 -20.25 -3.86
N ILE A 35 23.11 -20.07 -3.79
CA ILE A 35 22.11 -20.97 -4.35
C ILE A 35 21.23 -20.18 -5.31
N PHE A 36 20.95 -20.75 -6.48
CA PHE A 36 19.96 -20.27 -7.42
C PHE A 36 18.76 -21.21 -7.37
N ALA A 37 17.67 -20.76 -6.77
CA ALA A 37 16.43 -21.51 -6.63
C ALA A 37 15.42 -20.99 -7.65
N VAL A 38 15.06 -21.83 -8.63
CA VAL A 38 14.04 -21.50 -9.61
C VAL A 38 12.74 -22.19 -9.22
N ALA A 39 11.65 -21.45 -9.09
CA ALA A 39 10.32 -21.98 -8.85
C ALA A 39 9.33 -21.34 -9.85
N PRO A 40 8.17 -21.94 -10.15
CA PRO A 40 7.22 -21.36 -11.11
C PRO A 40 6.70 -19.99 -10.66
N GLU A 41 6.57 -19.81 -9.35
CA GLU A 41 6.23 -18.55 -8.69
C GLU A 41 7.21 -18.29 -7.55
N VAL A 42 7.45 -17.02 -7.26
CA VAL A 42 8.48 -16.64 -6.29
C VAL A 42 7.87 -15.66 -5.29
N SER A 43 7.80 -16.12 -4.05
CA SER A 43 7.42 -15.29 -2.91
C SER A 43 8.09 -15.83 -1.64
N PRO A 44 8.26 -15.00 -0.59
CA PRO A 44 8.75 -15.47 0.71
C PRO A 44 7.81 -16.49 1.37
N ASN A 45 6.55 -16.52 0.95
CA ASN A 45 5.52 -17.41 1.48
C ASN A 45 5.31 -18.63 0.58
N HIS A 46 6.13 -18.79 -0.47
CA HIS A 46 6.10 -19.96 -1.33
C HIS A 46 6.30 -21.23 -0.50
N PRO A 47 5.55 -22.33 -0.73
CA PRO A 47 5.65 -23.53 0.10
C PRO A 47 7.06 -24.10 0.20
N VAL A 48 7.82 -24.04 -0.90
CA VAL A 48 9.24 -24.45 -0.91
C VAL A 48 10.10 -23.58 0.02
N VAL A 49 9.85 -22.27 0.07
CA VAL A 49 10.57 -21.36 0.98
C VAL A 49 10.21 -21.68 2.42
N GLN A 50 8.92 -21.84 2.72
CA GLN A 50 8.44 -22.14 4.08
C GLN A 50 8.98 -23.47 4.59
N GLN A 51 8.94 -24.52 3.75
CA GLN A 51 9.49 -25.81 4.11
C GLN A 51 11.01 -25.77 4.26
N LEU A 52 11.72 -24.98 3.44
CA LEU A 52 13.16 -24.78 3.61
C LEU A 52 13.46 -24.15 4.97
N LEU A 53 12.75 -23.08 5.33
CA LEU A 53 12.94 -22.41 6.63
C LEU A 53 12.62 -23.35 7.80
N SER A 54 11.55 -24.15 7.70
CA SER A 54 11.22 -25.17 8.71
C SER A 54 12.35 -26.19 8.87
N ARG A 55 12.92 -26.67 7.75
CA ARG A 55 14.04 -27.63 7.80
C ARG A 55 15.31 -27.03 8.36
N LEU A 56 15.58 -25.75 8.07
CA LEU A 56 16.74 -25.06 8.64
C LEU A 56 16.61 -24.81 10.15
N GLN A 57 15.39 -24.75 10.70
CA GLN A 57 15.18 -24.69 12.16
C GLN A 57 15.45 -26.01 12.87
N GLU A 58 15.46 -27.13 12.14
CA GLU A 58 15.78 -28.47 12.68
C GLU A 58 17.30 -28.72 12.77
N LEU A 59 18.12 -27.83 12.19
CA LEU A 59 19.58 -27.94 12.22
C LEU A 59 20.18 -27.41 13.53
N ASP A 60 21.32 -27.97 13.92
CA ASP A 60 22.09 -27.48 15.07
C ASP A 60 22.71 -26.08 14.82
N GLU A 61 22.86 -25.68 13.55
CA GLU A 61 23.36 -24.35 13.15
C GLU A 61 22.22 -23.31 13.16
N LEU A 62 22.44 -22.19 13.86
CA LEU A 62 21.47 -21.08 13.89
C LEU A 62 21.63 -20.16 12.67
N PHE A 63 20.51 -19.86 12.02
CA PHE A 63 20.45 -18.94 10.89
C PHE A 63 19.75 -17.62 11.23
N ASP A 64 20.41 -16.50 10.96
CA ASP A 64 19.80 -15.18 11.00
C ASP A 64 19.20 -14.85 9.62
N GLN A 65 17.87 -14.79 9.55
CA GLN A 65 17.14 -14.79 8.29
C GLN A 65 16.85 -13.38 7.80
N HIS A 66 17.30 -13.08 6.58
CA HIS A 66 17.11 -11.79 5.93
C HIS A 66 16.43 -11.96 4.58
N ARG A 67 15.39 -11.15 4.34
CA ARG A 67 14.67 -11.12 3.07
C ARG A 67 15.04 -9.85 2.31
N PHE A 68 15.55 -10.01 1.10
CA PHE A 68 15.89 -8.91 0.22
C PHE A 68 15.03 -8.97 -1.05
N PHE A 69 14.51 -7.82 -1.46
CA PHE A 69 13.74 -7.68 -2.69
C PHE A 69 14.45 -6.67 -3.57
N PHE A 70 14.78 -7.10 -4.78
CA PHE A 70 15.29 -6.22 -5.82
C PHE A 70 14.18 -5.26 -6.24
N SER A 71 14.46 -3.96 -6.20
CA SER A 71 13.57 -2.90 -6.67
C SER A 71 14.38 -1.86 -7.45
N ARG A 72 13.70 -0.86 -8.03
CA ARG A 72 14.36 0.17 -8.85
C ARG A 72 15.46 0.93 -8.09
N ASP A 73 15.22 1.19 -6.82
CA ASP A 73 16.04 2.13 -6.02
C ASP A 73 16.86 1.43 -4.94
N ARG A 74 16.63 0.13 -4.70
CA ARG A 74 17.34 -0.63 -3.66
C ARG A 74 18.50 -1.42 -4.25
N SER A 75 19.72 -1.09 -3.82
CA SER A 75 20.93 -1.81 -4.23
C SER A 75 21.22 -3.00 -3.32
N PHE A 76 21.53 -4.14 -3.94
CA PHE A 76 21.86 -5.34 -3.19
C PHE A 76 23.23 -5.24 -2.51
N SER A 77 24.20 -4.59 -3.15
CA SER A 77 25.52 -4.38 -2.55
C SER A 77 25.45 -3.53 -1.28
N THR A 78 24.69 -2.43 -1.30
CA THR A 78 24.48 -1.57 -0.12
C THR A 78 23.82 -2.33 1.02
N PHE A 79 22.80 -3.14 0.72
CA PHE A 79 22.15 -3.99 1.73
C PHE A 79 23.12 -4.99 2.36
N LEU A 80 23.99 -5.61 1.57
CA LEU A 80 25.02 -6.49 2.10
C LEU A 80 26.01 -5.71 2.99
N GLU A 81 26.39 -4.49 2.62
CA GLU A 81 27.26 -3.65 3.46
C GLU A 81 26.62 -3.26 4.79
N GLU A 82 25.34 -2.89 4.79
CA GLU A 82 24.57 -2.63 6.01
C GLU A 82 24.52 -3.87 6.91
N LEU A 83 24.28 -5.05 6.33
CA LEU A 83 24.34 -6.31 7.05
C LEU A 83 25.72 -6.58 7.66
N ALA A 84 26.82 -6.19 7.02
CA ALA A 84 28.15 -6.41 7.57
C ALA A 84 28.48 -5.44 8.72
N GLN A 85 27.88 -4.25 8.74
CA GLN A 85 28.18 -3.23 9.77
C GLN A 85 27.52 -3.54 11.12
N THR A 86 26.48 -4.37 11.16
CA THR A 86 25.87 -4.84 12.41
C THR A 86 26.75 -5.84 13.18
N ASP A 87 27.93 -6.23 12.66
CA ASP A 87 28.86 -7.23 13.24
C ASP A 87 29.78 -6.75 14.38
N LEU A 88 29.44 -5.66 15.08
CA LEU A 88 30.20 -5.30 16.27
C LEU A 88 29.63 -6.03 17.49
N SER A 89 30.33 -7.09 17.91
CA SER A 89 30.27 -7.81 19.20
C SER A 89 29.31 -9.02 19.34
N SER A 90 29.78 -10.23 18.98
CA SER A 90 29.59 -11.48 19.75
C SER A 90 30.31 -12.67 19.10
N PRO A 91 30.99 -13.54 19.87
CA PRO A 91 31.75 -14.70 19.34
C PRO A 91 30.88 -15.89 18.89
N ASN A 92 29.55 -15.77 18.92
CA ASN A 92 28.61 -16.85 18.61
C ASN A 92 27.54 -16.38 17.60
N ASN A 93 27.96 -15.62 16.58
CA ASN A 93 27.05 -14.99 15.64
C ASN A 93 26.41 -16.04 14.71
N PRO A 94 25.08 -16.16 14.63
CA PRO A 94 24.40 -17.05 13.69
C PRO A 94 24.82 -16.76 12.24
N ARG A 95 24.84 -17.80 11.41
CA ARG A 95 25.15 -17.66 10.00
C ARG A 95 24.00 -16.95 9.29
N ARG A 96 24.30 -15.96 8.46
CA ARG A 96 23.25 -15.17 7.81
C ARG A 96 22.67 -15.90 6.62
N LEU A 97 21.35 -16.01 6.55
CA LEU A 97 20.61 -16.50 5.40
C LEU A 97 19.93 -15.33 4.69
N VAL A 98 20.45 -14.94 3.54
CA VAL A 98 19.86 -13.91 2.68
C VAL A 98 19.06 -14.58 1.57
N MET A 99 17.75 -14.37 1.58
CA MET A 99 16.86 -14.76 0.49
C MET A 99 16.56 -13.55 -0.38
N ALA A 100 17.06 -13.55 -1.62
CA ALA A 100 16.95 -12.45 -2.55
C ALA A 100 15.92 -12.75 -3.65
N PHE A 101 14.95 -11.86 -3.81
CA PHE A 101 13.78 -12.05 -4.67
C PHE A 101 13.66 -10.94 -5.72
N GLY A 102 13.13 -11.26 -6.91
CA GLY A 102 12.71 -10.25 -7.90
C GLY A 102 13.80 -9.69 -8.81
N LEU A 103 15.01 -10.27 -8.79
CA LEU A 103 16.13 -9.81 -9.63
C LEU A 103 15.76 -9.73 -11.11
N GLU A 104 15.09 -10.76 -11.63
CA GLU A 104 14.74 -10.86 -13.04
C GLU A 104 13.56 -9.96 -13.46
N GLN A 105 12.91 -9.29 -12.49
CA GLN A 105 11.79 -8.38 -12.71
C GLN A 105 12.25 -6.91 -12.84
N LEU A 106 13.53 -6.65 -12.59
CA LEU A 106 14.11 -5.32 -12.72
C LEU A 106 14.05 -4.80 -14.16
N PRO A 107 13.90 -3.46 -14.35
CA PRO A 107 14.11 -2.84 -15.65
C PRO A 107 15.49 -3.17 -16.23
N PRO A 108 15.66 -3.30 -17.56
CA PRO A 108 16.90 -3.78 -18.18
C PRO A 108 18.17 -3.03 -17.72
N TYR A 109 18.11 -1.70 -17.61
CA TYR A 109 19.27 -0.91 -17.17
C TYR A 109 19.67 -1.23 -15.73
N ARG A 110 18.69 -1.43 -14.83
CA ARG A 110 18.94 -1.73 -13.43
C ARG A 110 19.41 -3.16 -13.26
N LEU A 111 18.83 -4.07 -14.02
CA LEU A 111 19.26 -5.46 -14.08
C LEU A 111 20.74 -5.57 -14.46
N VAL A 112 21.16 -4.89 -15.54
CA VAL A 112 22.58 -4.85 -15.96
C VAL A 112 23.46 -4.30 -14.85
N TYR A 113 23.05 -3.20 -14.22
CA TYR A 113 23.79 -2.59 -13.12
C TYR A 113 23.98 -3.57 -11.95
N GLU A 114 22.92 -4.21 -11.46
CA GLU A 114 23.00 -5.16 -10.34
C GLU A 114 23.90 -6.37 -10.68
N MET A 115 23.83 -6.90 -11.90
CA MET A 115 24.71 -7.99 -12.34
C MET A 115 26.19 -7.59 -12.33
N GLN A 116 26.50 -6.38 -12.78
CA GLN A 116 27.86 -5.84 -12.72
C GLN A 116 28.33 -5.67 -11.27
N GLN A 117 27.47 -5.17 -10.38
CA GLN A 117 27.81 -5.01 -8.97
C GLN A 117 28.05 -6.36 -8.27
N LEU A 118 27.26 -7.40 -8.59
CA LEU A 118 27.49 -8.75 -8.10
C LEU A 118 28.87 -9.29 -8.54
N ASN A 119 29.22 -9.11 -9.81
CA ASN A 119 30.51 -9.51 -10.35
C ASN A 119 31.70 -8.79 -9.70
N LEU A 120 31.61 -7.46 -9.58
CA LEU A 120 32.66 -6.62 -8.99
C LEU A 120 32.79 -6.87 -7.49
N GLY A 121 31.67 -7.09 -6.79
CA GLY A 121 31.61 -7.29 -5.35
C GLY A 121 31.84 -8.73 -4.88
N ARG A 122 32.00 -9.69 -5.80
CA ARG A 122 32.02 -11.13 -5.48
C ARG A 122 32.98 -11.50 -4.34
N GLU A 123 34.22 -11.00 -4.35
CA GLU A 123 35.23 -11.36 -3.35
C GLU A 123 34.82 -10.90 -1.94
N ARG A 124 34.17 -9.74 -1.86
CA ARG A 124 33.62 -9.22 -0.60
C ARG A 124 32.42 -10.01 -0.11
N ILE A 125 31.70 -10.69 -0.99
CA ILE A 125 30.55 -11.54 -0.65
C ILE A 125 31.05 -12.93 -0.17
N PHE A 126 32.01 -13.52 -0.88
CA PHE A 126 32.54 -14.85 -0.56
C PHE A 126 33.48 -14.89 0.65
N SER A 127 34.07 -13.76 1.03
CA SER A 127 34.86 -13.63 2.28
C SER A 127 34.01 -13.58 3.55
N ARG A 128 32.68 -13.58 3.41
CA ARG A 128 31.74 -13.56 4.53
C ARG A 128 31.33 -14.98 4.93
N ASN A 129 30.64 -15.14 6.05
CA ASN A 129 29.99 -16.39 6.41
C ASN A 129 28.48 -16.27 6.16
N LEU A 130 28.06 -16.30 4.89
CA LEU A 130 26.65 -16.06 4.50
C LEU A 130 26.09 -17.11 3.53
N VAL A 131 24.83 -17.45 3.68
CA VAL A 131 24.05 -18.20 2.68
C VAL A 131 23.27 -17.20 1.86
N LEU A 132 23.43 -17.23 0.54
CA LEU A 132 22.71 -16.37 -0.38
C LEU A 132 21.87 -17.22 -1.33
N ILE A 133 20.55 -17.07 -1.26
CA ILE A 133 19.61 -17.77 -2.14
C ILE A 133 18.93 -16.75 -3.06
N PHE A 134 19.20 -16.84 -4.35
CA PHE A 134 18.46 -16.10 -5.38
C PHE A 134 17.22 -16.91 -5.77
N TRP A 135 16.05 -16.40 -5.44
CA TRP A 135 14.78 -16.96 -5.86
C TRP A 135 14.34 -16.35 -7.19
N LEU A 136 14.17 -17.20 -8.20
CA LEU A 136 13.92 -16.85 -9.58
C LEU A 136 12.68 -17.59 -10.12
N ASN A 137 11.93 -16.95 -11.01
CA ASN A 137 10.71 -17.46 -11.60
C ASN A 137 10.87 -17.92 -13.06
N ARG A 138 12.05 -17.71 -13.66
CA ARG A 138 12.36 -18.12 -15.04
C ARG A 138 13.66 -18.90 -15.10
N ALA A 139 13.59 -20.19 -15.41
CA ALA A 139 14.79 -21.01 -15.60
C ALA A 139 15.73 -20.45 -16.69
N ARG A 140 15.18 -19.94 -17.79
CA ARG A 140 15.94 -19.28 -18.88
C ARG A 140 16.74 -18.05 -18.43
N PHE A 141 16.39 -17.44 -17.29
CA PHE A 141 17.12 -16.29 -16.76
C PHE A 141 18.48 -16.69 -16.21
N LEU A 142 18.72 -17.97 -15.89
CA LEU A 142 20.03 -18.47 -15.48
C LEU A 142 21.09 -18.25 -16.56
N ASP A 143 20.74 -18.45 -17.84
CA ASP A 143 21.64 -18.19 -18.97
C ASP A 143 21.95 -16.69 -19.10
N GLU A 144 20.95 -15.82 -18.89
CA GLU A 144 21.14 -14.37 -18.87
C GLU A 144 22.03 -13.94 -17.70
N PHE A 145 21.82 -14.52 -16.52
CA PHE A 145 22.65 -14.30 -15.34
C PHE A 145 24.10 -14.71 -15.61
N ALA A 146 24.32 -15.93 -16.10
CA ALA A 146 25.65 -16.45 -16.40
C ALA A 146 26.41 -15.57 -17.41
N ASN A 147 25.72 -15.05 -18.41
CA ASN A 147 26.33 -14.18 -19.43
C ASN A 147 26.66 -12.77 -18.90
N ARG A 148 25.82 -12.22 -18.01
CA ARG A 148 26.00 -10.85 -17.51
C ARG A 148 26.86 -10.76 -16.25
N ALA A 149 26.86 -11.82 -15.45
CA ALA A 149 27.62 -11.94 -14.22
C ALA A 149 28.48 -13.22 -14.19
N PRO A 150 29.39 -13.45 -15.17
CA PRO A 150 30.14 -14.71 -15.29
C PRO A 150 31.00 -15.02 -14.07
N ASP A 151 31.79 -14.05 -13.60
CA ASP A 151 32.69 -14.24 -12.47
C ASP A 151 31.94 -14.59 -11.18
N PHE A 152 30.75 -14.03 -10.94
CA PHE A 152 29.93 -14.40 -9.80
C PHE A 152 29.27 -15.76 -10.00
N TRP A 153 28.82 -16.04 -11.22
CA TRP A 153 28.17 -17.30 -11.60
C TRP A 153 29.08 -18.53 -11.47
N ASP A 154 30.38 -18.38 -11.71
CA ASP A 154 31.35 -19.48 -11.56
C ASP A 154 31.49 -19.96 -10.11
N TRP A 155 31.14 -19.11 -9.15
CA TRP A 155 31.14 -19.42 -7.72
C TRP A 155 29.77 -19.88 -7.21
N ARG A 156 28.82 -20.18 -8.11
CA ARG A 156 27.53 -20.74 -7.73
C ARG A 156 27.75 -22.05 -6.97
N GLY A 157 27.16 -22.15 -5.79
CA GLY A 157 27.19 -23.38 -5.00
C GLY A 157 26.24 -24.43 -5.54
N LYS A 158 25.00 -24.04 -5.84
CA LYS A 158 23.96 -24.95 -6.35
C LYS A 158 22.92 -24.21 -7.19
N VAL A 159 22.41 -24.90 -8.21
CA VAL A 159 21.14 -24.57 -8.86
C VAL A 159 20.12 -25.62 -8.42
N ALA A 160 18.95 -25.15 -8.00
CA ALA A 160 17.81 -25.98 -7.63
C ALA A 160 16.61 -25.55 -8.47
N LEU A 161 15.91 -26.54 -9.04
CA LEU A 161 14.71 -26.32 -9.83
C LEU A 161 13.55 -26.96 -9.09
N PHE A 162 12.51 -26.16 -8.88
CA PHE A 162 11.30 -26.58 -8.20
C PHE A 162 10.12 -26.58 -9.17
N GLU A 163 9.24 -27.56 -9.01
CA GLU A 163 8.02 -27.71 -9.81
C GLU A 163 6.78 -27.32 -9.02
N THR A 164 6.86 -27.36 -7.69
CA THR A 164 5.76 -26.95 -6.80
C THR A 164 5.38 -25.53 -7.13
N ARG A 165 4.13 -25.38 -7.54
CA ARG A 165 3.43 -24.10 -7.49
C ARG A 165 2.86 -23.96 -6.10
N PRO A 166 2.71 -22.74 -5.56
CA PRO A 166 1.89 -22.54 -4.38
C PRO A 166 0.59 -23.31 -4.57
N SER A 167 0.22 -24.14 -3.60
CA SER A 167 -1.12 -24.73 -3.60
C SER A 167 -2.06 -23.53 -3.56
N PHE A 168 -2.61 -23.21 -4.73
CA PHE A 168 -3.48 -22.07 -4.90
C PHE A 168 -4.79 -22.45 -4.24
N ASP A 169 -4.85 -22.27 -2.94
CA ASP A 169 -6.11 -22.17 -2.25
C ASP A 169 -6.44 -20.68 -2.14
N PRO A 170 -7.24 -20.14 -3.07
CA PRO A 170 -7.71 -18.76 -2.97
C PRO A 170 -8.50 -18.51 -1.67
N GLN A 171 -8.89 -19.55 -0.91
CA GLN A 171 -9.47 -19.41 0.42
C GLN A 171 -8.41 -19.12 1.51
N LEU A 172 -7.15 -19.51 1.31
CA LEU A 172 -6.05 -19.35 2.29
C LEU A 172 -5.13 -18.15 2.00
N HIS A 173 -4.73 -17.92 0.74
CA HIS A 173 -3.77 -16.84 0.39
C HIS A 173 -4.16 -16.08 -0.90
N PRO A 174 -5.32 -15.40 -0.94
CA PRO A 174 -5.85 -14.76 -2.15
C PRO A 174 -4.95 -13.66 -2.74
N HIS A 175 -4.10 -13.03 -1.92
CA HIS A 175 -3.30 -11.87 -2.33
C HIS A 175 -1.96 -12.20 -3.00
N GLN A 176 -1.51 -13.46 -2.97
CA GLN A 176 -0.20 -13.84 -3.51
C GLN A 176 -0.08 -13.64 -5.03
N LEU A 177 -1.18 -13.83 -5.77
CA LEU A 177 -1.22 -13.56 -7.22
C LEU A 177 -0.96 -12.09 -7.56
N PHE A 178 -1.30 -11.17 -6.65
CA PHE A 178 -1.15 -9.74 -6.89
C PHE A 178 0.21 -9.20 -6.48
N TYR A 179 1.15 -10.01 -6.00
CA TYR A 179 2.48 -9.53 -5.57
C TYR A 179 3.19 -8.63 -6.60
N PRO A 180 3.27 -9.01 -7.90
CA PRO A 180 3.90 -8.15 -8.90
C PRO A 180 3.22 -6.79 -9.03
N TYR A 181 1.89 -6.75 -8.93
CA TYR A 181 1.11 -5.52 -8.93
C TYR A 181 1.36 -4.67 -7.68
N LEU A 182 1.32 -5.30 -6.51
CA LEU A 182 1.52 -4.64 -5.22
C LEU A 182 2.93 -4.05 -5.10
N GLU A 183 3.95 -4.74 -5.62
CA GLU A 183 5.32 -4.25 -5.67
C GLU A 183 5.46 -3.05 -6.62
N GLU A 184 4.85 -3.12 -7.81
CA GLU A 184 4.84 -1.99 -8.75
C GLU A 184 4.15 -0.76 -8.12
N LEU A 185 2.98 -0.95 -7.50
CA LEU A 185 2.24 0.11 -6.86
C LEU A 185 2.99 0.69 -5.65
N ARG A 186 3.66 -0.16 -4.85
CA ARG A 186 4.54 0.28 -3.76
C ARG A 186 5.63 1.19 -4.31
N ASP A 187 6.34 0.75 -5.36
CA ASP A 187 7.49 1.46 -5.92
C ASP A 187 7.08 2.80 -6.56
N GLU A 188 5.95 2.85 -7.27
CA GLU A 188 5.39 4.09 -7.84
C GLU A 188 5.09 5.15 -6.76
N ASN A 189 4.78 4.72 -5.54
CA ASN A 189 4.31 5.57 -4.45
C ASN A 189 5.31 5.70 -3.29
N LEU A 190 6.48 5.07 -3.38
CA LEU A 190 7.49 5.07 -2.32
C LEU A 190 8.15 6.45 -2.12
N HIS A 191 8.33 7.21 -3.20
CA HIS A 191 9.07 8.47 -3.19
C HIS A 191 8.18 9.68 -3.47
N LEU A 192 8.36 10.76 -2.71
CA LEU A 192 7.77 12.07 -3.02
C LEU A 192 8.51 12.69 -4.21
N LYS A 193 7.79 12.91 -5.32
CA LYS A 193 8.33 13.65 -6.47
C LYS A 193 8.10 15.13 -6.22
N VAL A 194 9.15 15.86 -5.80
CA VAL A 194 9.07 17.30 -5.55
C VAL A 194 9.14 18.04 -6.88
N SER A 195 7.99 18.28 -7.50
CA SER A 195 7.90 19.11 -8.71
C SER A 195 8.10 20.58 -8.33
N GLY A 196 9.18 21.21 -8.81
CA GLY A 196 9.41 22.66 -8.65
C GLY A 196 10.78 23.07 -8.08
N VAL A 197 11.57 22.13 -7.54
CA VAL A 197 12.95 22.42 -7.12
C VAL A 197 13.91 21.96 -8.21
N MET A 198 14.01 22.75 -9.29
CA MET A 198 15.15 22.68 -10.21
C MET A 198 16.33 23.38 -9.56
N GLN A 199 16.98 22.73 -8.59
CA GLN A 199 18.32 23.12 -8.20
C GLN A 199 19.22 21.89 -8.20
N VAL A 200 20.06 21.85 -9.25
CA VAL A 200 21.26 21.00 -9.41
C VAL A 200 20.99 19.52 -9.70
N GLN A 201 20.78 19.16 -10.97
CA GLN A 201 21.08 17.87 -11.64
C GLN A 201 20.83 16.51 -10.91
N ARG A 202 20.15 16.48 -9.77
CA ARG A 202 19.84 15.28 -8.98
C ARG A 202 18.45 15.45 -8.41
N GLN A 203 17.53 14.60 -8.88
CA GLN A 203 16.20 14.47 -8.31
C GLN A 203 16.37 14.00 -6.85
N VAL A 204 15.91 14.80 -5.89
CA VAL A 204 15.94 14.40 -4.48
C VAL A 204 14.75 13.48 -4.25
N ASP A 205 15.00 12.17 -4.31
CA ASP A 205 14.00 11.17 -3.94
C ASP A 205 13.94 11.09 -2.41
N ILE A 206 12.84 11.59 -1.84
CA ILE A 206 12.56 11.51 -0.39
C ILE A 206 11.45 10.48 -0.16
N LEU A 207 11.64 9.58 0.80
CA LEU A 207 10.67 8.53 1.11
C LEU A 207 9.37 9.14 1.63
N LEU A 208 8.24 8.71 1.08
CA LEU A 208 6.93 9.27 1.41
C LEU A 208 6.53 8.97 2.86
N ASP A 209 6.74 7.72 3.28
CA ASP A 209 6.51 7.21 4.65
C ASP A 209 7.28 8.02 5.72
N GLN A 210 8.37 8.65 5.30
CA GLN A 210 9.29 9.37 6.16
C GLN A 210 8.94 10.86 6.34
N ILE A 211 8.16 11.44 5.44
CA ILE A 211 7.81 12.87 5.49
C ILE A 211 6.31 13.07 5.70
N TYR A 212 5.50 12.05 5.43
CA TYR A 212 4.07 12.18 5.59
C TYR A 212 3.75 12.45 7.07
N VAL A 213 3.13 13.60 7.32
CA VAL A 213 2.57 13.97 8.61
C VAL A 213 1.06 13.82 8.49
N SER A 214 0.41 13.21 9.49
CA SER A 214 -1.04 13.06 9.49
C SER A 214 -1.72 14.39 9.27
N LEU A 215 -2.52 14.46 8.21
CA LEU A 215 -3.28 15.65 7.88
C LEU A 215 -4.59 15.63 8.67
N GLN A 216 -4.93 16.77 9.26
CA GLN A 216 -6.24 16.98 9.85
C GLN A 216 -7.23 17.42 8.77
N ALA A 217 -8.48 16.99 8.92
CA ALA A 217 -9.57 17.45 8.09
C ALA A 217 -10.74 17.93 8.94
N GLU A 218 -11.45 18.92 8.41
CA GLU A 218 -12.75 19.33 8.89
C GLU A 218 -13.83 18.49 8.22
N TRP A 219 -14.61 17.77 9.03
CA TRP A 219 -15.81 17.08 8.56
C TRP A 219 -16.99 18.03 8.56
N ARG A 220 -17.74 18.12 7.44
CA ARG A 220 -18.99 18.88 7.34
C ARG A 220 -20.19 17.95 7.41
N GLN A 221 -20.96 18.02 8.49
CA GLN A 221 -22.26 17.37 8.60
C GLN A 221 -23.38 18.42 8.59
N GLN A 222 -24.33 18.29 7.66
CA GLN A 222 -25.58 19.06 7.71
C GLN A 222 -26.52 18.38 8.71
N VAL A 223 -26.71 18.99 9.88
CA VAL A 223 -27.70 18.55 10.85
C VAL A 223 -28.99 19.32 10.58
N ILE A 224 -30.07 18.57 10.28
CA ILE A 224 -31.42 19.12 10.17
C ILE A 224 -31.98 19.21 11.59
N GLU A 225 -31.99 20.42 12.17
CA GLU A 225 -32.80 20.68 13.36
C GLU A 225 -34.21 21.05 12.89
N THR A 226 -35.19 20.17 13.14
CA THR A 226 -36.61 20.51 13.04
C THR A 226 -36.99 21.33 14.27
N VAL A 227 -37.03 22.66 14.13
CA VAL A 227 -37.68 23.52 15.13
C VAL A 227 -39.18 23.44 14.89
N GLU A 228 -39.89 22.62 15.67
CA GLU A 228 -41.33 22.74 15.78
C GLU A 228 -41.64 24.05 16.52
N GLN A 229 -42.01 25.10 15.79
CA GLN A 229 -42.68 26.25 16.39
C GLN A 229 -44.07 25.80 16.83
N SER A 230 -44.18 25.31 18.06
CA SER A 230 -45.45 25.21 18.76
C SER A 230 -45.95 26.63 19.02
N ALA A 231 -46.80 27.13 18.13
CA ALA A 231 -47.69 28.24 18.45
C ALA A 231 -48.69 27.74 19.51
N GLN A 232 -48.31 27.82 20.79
CA GLN A 232 -49.23 27.71 21.90
C GLN A 232 -49.63 29.12 22.33
N ASP A 233 -50.89 29.45 22.07
CA ASP A 233 -51.60 30.57 22.67
C ASP A 233 -51.40 30.52 24.19
N VAL A 234 -50.64 31.48 24.73
CA VAL A 234 -50.53 31.69 26.17
C VAL A 234 -51.80 32.39 26.63
N SER A 235 -52.76 31.62 27.17
CA SER A 235 -53.76 32.16 28.08
C SER A 235 -53.12 32.44 29.43
N ILE A 236 -53.33 33.67 29.90
CA ILE A 236 -52.90 34.22 31.18
C ILE A 236 -53.53 33.42 32.33
N GLY A 237 -52.72 32.93 33.26
CA GLY A 237 -53.19 32.26 34.48
C GLY A 237 -52.09 31.78 35.41
N ASP A 238 -51.72 32.68 36.33
CA ASP A 238 -51.17 32.46 37.68
C ASP A 238 -49.75 31.88 37.91
N ILE A 239 -49.04 32.64 38.74
CA ILE A 239 -47.68 32.49 39.25
C ILE A 239 -47.71 31.63 40.54
N GLN A 240 -46.72 30.73 40.72
CA GLN A 240 -45.92 30.65 41.96
C GLN A 240 -44.66 29.75 41.82
N PRO A 241 -43.54 30.05 42.55
CA PRO A 241 -42.24 29.43 42.33
C PRO A 241 -41.82 28.43 43.43
N ALA A 242 -41.15 27.34 43.07
CA ALA A 242 -40.38 26.46 43.97
C ALA A 242 -39.41 25.61 43.13
N SER A 243 -38.09 25.81 43.15
CA SER A 243 -37.07 25.41 44.13
C SER A 243 -36.28 24.15 43.72
N LYS A 244 -34.98 24.37 43.49
CA LYS A 244 -33.81 23.49 43.65
C LYS A 244 -33.66 22.18 42.83
N ALA A 245 -32.58 22.22 42.04
CA ALA A 245 -31.54 21.20 41.83
C ALA A 245 -31.76 19.79 42.39
N ASP A 246 -31.66 18.80 41.51
CA ASP A 246 -30.70 17.68 41.65
C ASP A 246 -30.56 16.88 40.33
N ASP A 247 -29.33 16.45 40.09
CA ASP A 247 -28.84 15.30 39.32
C ASP A 247 -29.38 14.95 37.93
N PHE A 248 -28.51 15.12 36.93
CA PHE A 248 -28.59 14.40 35.65
C PHE A 248 -27.28 13.68 35.36
N SER A 249 -27.13 12.48 35.94
CA SER A 249 -26.20 11.46 35.47
C SER A 249 -26.92 10.52 34.50
N GLY A 250 -26.40 10.41 33.28
CA GLY A 250 -26.64 9.24 32.43
C GLY A 250 -27.37 9.53 31.13
N LEU A 251 -26.61 9.79 30.06
CA LEU A 251 -27.02 9.47 28.70
C LEU A 251 -25.81 8.95 27.92
N SER A 252 -25.74 7.62 27.83
CA SER A 252 -24.87 6.88 26.92
C SER A 252 -25.31 7.13 25.47
N LEU A 253 -24.46 7.79 24.69
CA LEU A 253 -24.64 7.97 23.24
C LEU A 253 -23.87 6.88 22.50
N ASN A 254 -24.56 5.75 22.24
CA ASN A 254 -24.14 4.77 21.25
C ASN A 254 -25.36 4.45 20.37
N ARG A 255 -25.49 5.13 19.23
CA ARG A 255 -26.22 4.59 18.07
C ARG A 255 -25.82 5.33 16.79
N SER A 256 -24.92 4.73 16.03
CA SER A 256 -24.67 5.06 14.63
C SER A 256 -25.92 4.67 13.83
N VAL A 257 -26.73 5.64 13.43
CA VAL A 257 -27.90 5.42 12.56
C VAL A 257 -27.51 5.80 11.14
N GLN A 258 -27.38 4.82 10.25
CA GLN A 258 -27.47 5.05 8.81
C GLN A 258 -28.95 5.18 8.43
N PRO A 259 -29.38 6.22 7.69
CA PRO A 259 -30.78 6.37 7.33
C PRO A 259 -31.18 5.43 6.18
N SER A 260 -32.23 4.64 6.42
CA SER A 260 -32.97 3.84 5.42
C SER A 260 -34.03 4.70 4.73
N PHE A 261 -34.06 4.69 3.39
CA PHE A 261 -35.04 5.43 2.58
C PHE A 261 -36.25 4.56 2.22
N ASP A 262 -37.43 4.93 2.72
CA ASP A 262 -38.73 4.48 2.22
C ASP A 262 -39.47 5.62 1.50
N ARG A 263 -40.21 5.27 0.43
CA ARG A 263 -40.87 6.19 -0.53
C ARG A 263 -42.01 7.05 0.10
N PRO A 264 -42.33 8.23 -0.48
CA PRO A 264 -43.20 9.21 0.18
C PRO A 264 -44.70 8.96 -0.02
N GLY A 265 -45.44 9.02 1.08
CA GLY A 265 -46.90 9.21 1.14
C GLY A 265 -47.27 10.70 1.27
N LYS A 266 -48.45 11.06 0.76
CA LYS A 266 -48.90 12.43 0.43
C LYS A 266 -49.21 13.36 1.63
N SER A 267 -48.87 14.63 1.40
CA SER A 267 -49.54 15.91 1.73
C SER A 267 -49.80 16.31 3.19
N GLY A 268 -49.15 17.41 3.58
CA GLY A 268 -49.50 18.30 4.69
C GLY A 268 -48.58 19.52 4.64
N SER A 269 -49.07 20.66 4.17
CA SER A 269 -48.30 21.90 4.02
C SER A 269 -48.10 22.58 5.38
N SER A 270 -47.06 22.18 6.10
CA SER A 270 -46.48 22.93 7.21
C SER A 270 -45.22 23.63 6.69
N LYS A 271 -45.12 24.96 6.81
CA LYS A 271 -43.87 25.68 6.51
C LYS A 271 -42.83 25.28 7.55
N ILE A 272 -42.01 24.27 7.23
CA ILE A 272 -40.83 23.90 8.00
C ILE A 272 -39.70 24.81 7.51
N GLU A 273 -39.32 25.81 8.31
CA GLU A 273 -38.03 26.48 8.13
C GLU A 273 -36.92 25.50 8.55
N VAL A 274 -36.33 24.84 7.55
CA VAL A 274 -35.20 23.94 7.72
C VAL A 274 -33.96 24.80 7.95
N ILE A 275 -33.53 24.93 9.21
CA ILE A 275 -32.23 25.53 9.53
C ILE A 275 -31.21 24.40 9.52
N SER A 276 -30.42 24.30 8.45
CA SER A 276 -29.27 23.38 8.39
C SER A 276 -28.10 24.00 9.15
N LYS A 277 -27.77 23.43 10.33
CA LYS A 277 -26.51 23.77 11.02
C LYS A 277 -25.41 22.89 10.45
N THR A 278 -24.34 23.51 9.95
CA THR A 278 -23.11 22.80 9.58
C THR A 278 -22.25 22.68 10.82
N VAL A 279 -22.10 21.46 11.34
CA VAL A 279 -21.17 21.19 12.45
C VAL A 279 -19.81 20.86 11.83
N THR A 280 -18.77 21.60 12.25
CA THR A 280 -17.39 21.41 11.82
C THR A 280 -16.60 20.75 12.94
N GLN A 281 -16.11 19.53 12.73
CA GLN A 281 -15.25 18.82 13.69
C GLN A 281 -13.90 18.50 13.04
N LYS A 282 -12.80 18.78 13.75
CA LYS A 282 -11.46 18.32 13.36
C LYS A 282 -11.36 16.80 13.56
N ILE A 283 -10.97 16.08 12.50
CA ILE A 283 -10.77 14.64 12.50
C ILE A 283 -9.45 14.31 11.79
N ASP A 284 -8.73 13.33 12.31
CA ASP A 284 -7.53 12.78 11.67
C ASP A 284 -7.90 12.03 10.38
N LEU A 285 -7.20 12.27 9.27
CA LEU A 285 -7.46 11.59 8.01
C LEU A 285 -7.23 10.07 8.05
N ALA A 286 -6.32 9.56 8.90
CA ALA A 286 -6.19 8.13 9.14
C ALA A 286 -7.50 7.54 9.68
N LYS A 287 -8.13 8.24 10.62
CA LYS A 287 -9.44 7.87 11.17
C LYS A 287 -10.55 8.00 10.14
N VAL A 288 -10.54 9.06 9.33
CA VAL A 288 -11.49 9.22 8.21
C VAL A 288 -11.41 8.03 7.27
N VAL A 289 -10.20 7.70 6.83
CA VAL A 289 -9.98 6.56 5.95
C VAL A 289 -10.46 5.33 6.67
N ARG A 290 -10.01 5.01 7.89
CA ARG A 290 -10.41 3.80 8.62
C ARG A 290 -11.94 3.62 8.73
N ASP A 291 -12.64 4.65 9.21
CA ASP A 291 -14.01 4.53 9.70
C ASP A 291 -15.07 4.74 8.59
N TYR A 292 -14.73 5.45 7.50
CA TYR A 292 -15.68 5.82 6.45
C TYR A 292 -15.39 5.10 5.12
N ARG A 293 -16.45 4.59 4.49
CA ARG A 293 -16.35 3.85 3.21
C ARG A 293 -16.30 4.75 1.99
N TYR A 294 -16.99 5.89 2.02
CA TYR A 294 -17.13 6.82 0.89
C TYR A 294 -16.62 8.19 1.30
N ASN A 295 -15.46 8.57 0.78
CA ASN A 295 -14.76 9.78 1.21
C ASN A 295 -14.48 10.68 0.01
N ILE A 296 -14.82 11.96 0.13
CA ILE A 296 -14.31 13.02 -0.74
C ILE A 296 -13.45 13.96 0.10
N ILE A 297 -12.19 14.07 -0.28
CA ILE A 297 -11.17 14.86 0.41
C ILE A 297 -10.94 16.13 -0.38
N LEU A 298 -11.40 17.24 0.19
CA LEU A 298 -11.29 18.57 -0.35
C LEU A 298 -10.06 19.27 0.22
N GLY A 299 -9.44 20.18 -0.54
CA GLY A 299 -8.35 20.99 -0.03
C GLY A 299 -7.87 22.01 -1.05
N THR A 300 -7.15 23.03 -0.61
CA THR A 300 -6.52 24.02 -1.48
C THR A 300 -5.44 23.38 -2.38
N PRO A 301 -5.04 24.03 -3.49
CA PRO A 301 -3.85 23.61 -4.24
C PRO A 301 -2.64 23.52 -3.30
N GLY A 302 -1.86 22.44 -3.40
CA GLY A 302 -0.70 22.23 -2.52
C GLY A 302 -1.02 21.59 -1.16
N ALA A 303 -2.29 21.42 -0.77
CA ALA A 303 -2.69 20.80 0.50
C ALA A 303 -2.37 19.29 0.65
N GLY A 304 -1.55 18.70 -0.23
CA GLY A 304 -1.11 17.32 -0.09
C GLY A 304 -2.11 16.22 -0.47
N LYS A 305 -3.24 16.54 -1.13
CA LYS A 305 -4.27 15.55 -1.55
C LYS A 305 -3.72 14.35 -2.35
N THR A 306 -2.98 14.61 -3.42
CA THR A 306 -2.32 13.56 -4.21
C THR A 306 -1.33 12.78 -3.35
N THR A 307 -0.56 13.47 -2.49
CA THR A 307 0.40 12.86 -1.57
C THR A 307 -0.30 11.88 -0.61
N LEU A 308 -1.46 12.24 -0.08
CA LEU A 308 -2.30 11.39 0.75
C LEU A 308 -2.74 10.12 0.00
N LEU A 309 -3.27 10.24 -1.23
CA LEU A 309 -3.67 9.05 -1.98
C LEU A 309 -2.49 8.12 -2.28
N ARG A 310 -1.32 8.69 -2.59
CA ARG A 310 -0.07 7.91 -2.78
C ARG A 310 0.36 7.22 -1.48
N TYR A 311 0.24 7.89 -0.35
CA TYR A 311 0.52 7.33 0.97
C TYR A 311 -0.40 6.15 1.28
N LEU A 312 -1.71 6.30 1.04
CA LEU A 312 -2.68 5.20 1.20
C LEU A 312 -2.35 4.02 0.28
N ALA A 313 -2.08 4.28 -1.01
CA ALA A 313 -1.71 3.23 -1.97
C ALA A 313 -0.45 2.47 -1.51
N LEU A 314 0.57 3.18 -1.02
CA LEU A 314 1.81 2.61 -0.52
C LEU A 314 1.58 1.68 0.69
N HIS A 315 0.87 2.17 1.71
CA HIS A 315 0.69 1.40 2.96
C HIS A 315 -0.24 0.21 2.78
N PHE A 316 -1.32 0.36 2.01
CA PHE A 316 -2.21 -0.77 1.68
C PHE A 316 -1.47 -1.81 0.83
N ALA A 317 -0.62 -1.39 -0.12
CA ALA A 317 0.17 -2.33 -0.92
C ALA A 317 1.18 -3.11 -0.06
N LYS A 318 1.89 -2.43 0.85
CA LYS A 318 2.80 -3.06 1.82
C LYS A 318 2.07 -4.08 2.69
N ALA A 319 0.94 -3.69 3.28
CA ALA A 319 0.16 -4.56 4.16
C ALA A 319 -0.38 -5.79 3.42
N MET A 320 -0.91 -5.61 2.20
CA MET A 320 -1.42 -6.72 1.38
C MET A 320 -0.32 -7.68 0.97
N ARG A 321 0.86 -7.16 0.60
CA ARG A 321 2.03 -7.99 0.32
C ARG A 321 2.44 -8.79 1.56
N GLU A 322 2.41 -8.17 2.72
CA GLU A 322 2.81 -8.81 3.97
C GLU A 322 1.69 -9.63 4.61
N GLU A 323 0.58 -9.85 3.88
CA GLU A 323 -0.59 -10.62 4.30
C GLU A 323 -1.15 -10.15 5.65
N ARG A 324 -1.01 -8.86 5.94
CA ARG A 324 -1.56 -8.24 7.15
C ARG A 324 -3.05 -8.01 6.96
N SER A 325 -3.84 -8.30 7.98
CA SER A 325 -5.28 -8.02 8.01
C SER A 325 -5.60 -6.53 8.25
N GLN A 326 -4.66 -5.81 8.86
CA GLN A 326 -4.75 -4.39 9.19
C GLN A 326 -3.60 -3.60 8.58
N VAL A 327 -3.87 -2.35 8.24
CA VAL A 327 -2.91 -1.43 7.62
C VAL A 327 -2.51 -0.38 8.64
N PHE A 328 -1.20 -0.25 8.85
CA PHE A 328 -0.61 0.79 9.69
C PHE A 328 0.24 1.75 8.85
N GLY A 329 0.03 3.04 9.06
CA GLY A 329 0.70 4.15 8.39
C GLY A 329 1.84 4.74 9.22
N GLY A 330 2.90 5.19 8.55
CA GLY A 330 3.95 6.02 9.15
C GLY A 330 4.79 5.35 10.24
N GLU A 331 5.73 6.11 10.79
CA GLU A 331 6.49 5.71 11.99
C GLU A 331 5.60 5.63 13.24
N GLN A 332 4.53 6.42 13.28
CA GLN A 332 3.58 6.47 14.41
C GLN A 332 2.58 5.29 14.42
N GLN A 333 2.64 4.38 13.44
CA GLN A 333 1.77 3.19 13.34
C GLN A 333 0.27 3.56 13.39
N GLU A 334 -0.12 4.56 12.60
CA GLU A 334 -1.49 5.03 12.49
C GLU A 334 -2.39 3.93 11.91
N ASP A 335 -3.47 3.56 12.58
CA ASP A 335 -4.42 2.57 12.08
C ASP A 335 -5.26 3.14 10.92
N LEU A 336 -4.97 2.67 9.70
CA LEU A 336 -5.69 3.02 8.47
C LEU A 336 -6.84 2.05 8.17
N GLY A 337 -7.01 1.02 9.00
CA GLY A 337 -8.08 0.03 8.93
C GLY A 337 -7.71 -1.25 8.17
N LYS A 338 -8.76 -2.02 7.84
CA LYS A 338 -8.63 -3.33 7.20
C LYS A 338 -7.87 -3.23 5.88
N ALA A 339 -6.96 -4.17 5.64
CA ALA A 339 -6.27 -4.30 4.36
C ALA A 339 -7.25 -4.61 3.22
N LEU A 340 -7.13 -3.84 2.14
CA LEU A 340 -7.94 -3.90 0.93
C LEU A 340 -7.01 -3.74 -0.27
N MET A 341 -7.38 -4.30 -1.43
CA MET A 341 -6.61 -4.17 -2.67
C MET A 341 -6.60 -2.69 -3.13
N PRO A 342 -5.47 -1.98 -3.09
CA PRO A 342 -5.43 -0.57 -3.47
C PRO A 342 -5.42 -0.42 -4.99
N LEU A 343 -6.34 0.39 -5.52
CA LEU A 343 -6.40 0.76 -6.93
C LEU A 343 -6.32 2.28 -7.04
N LEU A 344 -5.24 2.83 -7.62
CA LEU A 344 -5.02 4.27 -7.77
C LEU A 344 -5.04 4.67 -9.24
N PHE A 345 -5.87 5.65 -9.58
CA PHE A 345 -5.89 6.26 -10.93
C PHE A 345 -6.29 7.74 -10.88
N ARG A 346 -5.93 8.50 -11.92
CA ARG A 346 -6.31 9.91 -12.05
C ARG A 346 -7.64 10.05 -12.78
N ILE A 347 -8.49 10.92 -12.27
CA ILE A 347 -9.78 11.22 -12.89
C ILE A 347 -9.60 11.92 -14.24
N ALA A 348 -8.58 12.77 -14.37
CA ALA A 348 -8.25 13.44 -15.63
C ALA A 348 -7.92 12.44 -16.75
N ASP A 349 -7.17 11.37 -16.45
CA ASP A 349 -6.81 10.34 -17.43
C ASP A 349 -8.03 9.56 -17.90
N TYR A 350 -8.95 9.24 -16.98
CA TYR A 350 -10.25 8.65 -17.35
C TYR A 350 -11.07 9.61 -18.21
N ALA A 351 -11.12 10.90 -17.86
CA ALA A 351 -11.86 11.90 -18.62
C ALA A 351 -11.31 12.11 -20.04
N GLU A 352 -9.99 11.95 -20.23
CA GLU A 352 -9.40 11.96 -21.56
C GLU A 352 -9.83 10.75 -22.41
N GLN A 353 -9.84 9.55 -21.83
CA GLN A 353 -10.28 8.34 -22.52
C GLN A 353 -11.78 8.35 -22.82
N LEU A 354 -12.60 8.85 -21.89
CA LEU A 354 -14.05 8.99 -22.08
C LEU A 354 -14.39 9.93 -23.25
N ARG A 355 -13.60 11.00 -23.47
CA ARG A 355 -13.77 11.89 -24.64
C ARG A 355 -13.53 11.17 -25.97
N GLN A 356 -12.71 10.13 -25.98
CA GLN A 356 -12.45 9.32 -27.17
C GLN A 356 -13.50 8.20 -27.32
N GLN A 357 -14.07 7.74 -26.21
CA GLN A 357 -15.01 6.63 -26.12
C GLN A 357 -16.22 7.03 -25.25
N ASN A 358 -17.22 7.71 -25.81
CA ASN A 358 -18.32 8.34 -25.05
C ASN A 358 -19.17 7.40 -24.17
N THR A 359 -19.08 6.08 -24.36
CA THR A 359 -19.79 5.05 -23.58
C THR A 359 -18.89 4.33 -22.57
N LEU A 360 -17.63 4.76 -22.40
CA LEU A 360 -16.65 4.09 -21.55
C LEU A 360 -17.04 4.18 -20.07
N SER A 361 -17.39 3.05 -19.45
CA SER A 361 -17.59 2.97 -18.01
C SER A 361 -16.27 3.07 -17.24
N VAL A 362 -16.32 3.38 -15.95
CA VAL A 362 -15.11 3.38 -15.09
C VAL A 362 -14.50 1.98 -15.01
N LEU A 363 -15.33 0.93 -14.92
CA LEU A 363 -14.85 -0.46 -14.89
C LEU A 363 -14.13 -0.84 -16.19
N ASP A 364 -14.68 -0.47 -17.34
CA ASP A 364 -14.05 -0.72 -18.65
C ASP A 364 -12.76 0.06 -18.81
N TYR A 365 -12.72 1.31 -18.33
CA TYR A 365 -11.48 2.07 -18.27
C TYR A 365 -10.42 1.36 -17.43
N LEU A 366 -10.76 0.89 -16.22
CA LEU A 366 -9.82 0.16 -15.37
C LEU A 366 -9.37 -1.14 -16.02
N SER A 367 -10.27 -1.86 -16.69
CA SER A 367 -9.93 -3.06 -17.48
C SER A 367 -8.90 -2.75 -18.57
N GLN A 368 -9.10 -1.67 -19.33
CA GLN A 368 -8.16 -1.22 -20.36
C GLN A 368 -6.83 -0.76 -19.75
N PHE A 369 -6.88 0.04 -18.68
CA PHE A 369 -5.72 0.57 -17.97
C PHE A 369 -4.81 -0.55 -17.44
N TYR A 370 -5.38 -1.55 -16.75
CA TYR A 370 -4.60 -2.64 -16.18
C TYR A 370 -4.09 -3.64 -17.23
N ARG A 371 -4.76 -3.78 -18.39
CA ARG A 371 -4.25 -4.57 -19.53
C ARG A 371 -3.09 -3.91 -20.27
N GLN A 372 -2.84 -2.63 -20.06
CA GLN A 372 -1.68 -1.94 -20.63
C GLN A 372 -0.45 -2.06 -19.75
N LYS A 373 -0.58 -2.46 -18.47
CA LYS A 373 0.54 -2.68 -17.57
C LYS A 373 1.23 -4.02 -17.87
N PRO A 374 2.49 -4.03 -18.36
CA PRO A 374 3.17 -5.27 -18.77
C PRO A 374 3.19 -6.35 -17.68
N THR A 375 3.34 -5.94 -16.42
CA THR A 375 3.35 -6.80 -15.23
C THR A 375 2.06 -7.60 -15.05
N LEU A 376 0.91 -6.98 -15.34
CA LEU A 376 -0.42 -7.57 -15.17
C LEU A 376 -0.86 -8.37 -16.41
N THR A 377 -0.47 -7.92 -17.59
CA THR A 377 -0.85 -8.55 -18.86
C THR A 377 -0.12 -9.86 -19.09
N ALA A 378 1.16 -9.92 -18.72
CA ALA A 378 1.95 -11.15 -18.82
C ALA A 378 1.45 -12.28 -17.90
N THR A 379 0.68 -11.93 -16.87
CA THR A 379 0.23 -12.82 -15.79
C THR A 379 -1.27 -13.09 -15.80
N GLY A 380 -2.06 -12.41 -16.65
CA GLY A 380 -3.52 -12.53 -16.70
C GLY A 380 -4.26 -11.93 -15.50
N LEU A 381 -3.55 -11.23 -14.61
CA LEU A 381 -4.06 -10.70 -13.33
C LEU A 381 -5.07 -9.57 -13.50
N SER A 382 -5.11 -8.91 -14.66
CA SER A 382 -6.05 -7.82 -14.91
C SER A 382 -7.51 -8.24 -14.69
N ASN A 383 -7.89 -9.47 -15.06
CA ASN A 383 -9.25 -9.95 -14.86
C ASN A 383 -9.54 -10.26 -13.39
N LEU A 384 -8.53 -10.73 -12.64
CA LEU A 384 -8.65 -10.99 -11.20
C LEU A 384 -8.80 -9.69 -10.42
N LEU A 385 -8.09 -8.62 -10.79
CA LEU A 385 -8.30 -7.29 -10.18
C LEU A 385 -9.73 -6.79 -10.35
N LEU A 386 -10.34 -7.01 -11.53
CA LEU A 386 -11.74 -6.67 -11.75
C LEU A 386 -12.67 -7.52 -10.87
N GLU A 387 -12.31 -8.77 -10.61
CA GLU A 387 -13.08 -9.63 -9.71
C GLU A 387 -12.99 -9.15 -8.26
N GLU A 388 -11.82 -8.69 -7.79
CA GLU A 388 -11.70 -8.06 -6.46
C GLU A 388 -12.60 -6.83 -6.32
N ILE A 389 -12.76 -6.03 -7.38
CA ILE A 389 -13.74 -4.92 -7.40
C ILE A 389 -15.16 -5.47 -7.24
N ARG A 390 -15.54 -6.51 -7.96
CA ARG A 390 -16.89 -7.11 -7.84
C ARG A 390 -17.16 -7.67 -6.45
N GLN A 391 -16.13 -8.23 -5.80
CA GLN A 391 -16.22 -8.80 -4.47
C GLN A 391 -16.23 -7.74 -3.35
N GLY A 392 -15.88 -6.48 -3.65
CA GLY A 392 -15.86 -5.42 -2.64
C GLY A 392 -14.58 -5.37 -1.81
N ASN A 393 -13.49 -5.97 -2.31
CA ASN A 393 -12.24 -6.08 -1.57
C ASN A 393 -11.25 -4.95 -1.88
N CYS A 394 -11.66 -3.92 -2.64
CA CYS A 394 -10.77 -2.87 -3.09
C CYS A 394 -10.90 -1.56 -2.28
N LEU A 395 -9.76 -0.89 -2.13
CA LEU A 395 -9.65 0.52 -1.81
C LEU A 395 -9.40 1.28 -3.13
N ILE A 396 -10.40 2.00 -3.61
CA ILE A 396 -10.38 2.71 -4.88
C ILE A 396 -10.07 4.19 -4.62
N LEU A 397 -8.89 4.60 -5.07
CA LEU A 397 -8.31 5.94 -4.90
C LEU A 397 -8.39 6.69 -6.23
N MET A 398 -9.17 7.77 -6.27
CA MET A 398 -9.39 8.57 -7.47
C MET A 398 -8.85 9.98 -7.28
N ASP A 399 -7.80 10.33 -8.01
CA ASP A 399 -7.12 11.60 -7.83
C ASP A 399 -7.64 12.70 -8.77
N GLY A 400 -7.94 13.87 -8.22
CA GLY A 400 -8.04 15.13 -8.97
C GLY A 400 -9.34 15.32 -9.75
N LEU A 401 -10.50 15.23 -9.12
CA LEU A 401 -11.79 15.51 -9.77
C LEU A 401 -11.85 16.92 -10.38
N ASP A 402 -11.17 17.89 -9.75
CA ASP A 402 -11.09 19.28 -10.21
C ASP A 402 -10.24 19.48 -11.48
N GLU A 403 -9.39 18.52 -11.83
CA GLU A 403 -8.51 18.58 -13.02
C GLU A 403 -9.29 18.42 -14.33
N VAL A 404 -10.56 18.03 -14.27
CA VAL A 404 -11.48 18.07 -15.41
C VAL A 404 -11.97 19.50 -15.60
N PHE A 405 -11.32 20.24 -16.50
CA PHE A 405 -11.54 21.67 -16.71
C PHE A 405 -12.92 22.02 -17.28
N ASP A 406 -13.47 21.19 -18.17
CA ASP A 406 -14.78 21.45 -18.77
C ASP A 406 -15.92 21.07 -17.82
N ARG A 407 -16.86 22.00 -17.59
CA ARG A 407 -17.93 21.85 -16.59
C ARG A 407 -18.92 20.75 -16.95
N GLU A 408 -19.33 20.67 -18.22
CA GLU A 408 -20.28 19.65 -18.67
C GLU A 408 -19.63 18.26 -18.66
N ASN A 409 -18.37 18.17 -19.09
CA ASN A 409 -17.57 16.95 -18.95
C ASN A 409 -17.40 16.55 -17.47
N ARG A 410 -17.18 17.50 -16.56
CA ARG A 410 -17.07 17.21 -15.12
C ARG A 410 -18.36 16.60 -14.56
N LYS A 411 -19.54 17.13 -14.93
CA LYS A 411 -20.82 16.53 -14.54
C LYS A 411 -20.98 15.10 -15.06
N LEU A 412 -20.61 14.86 -16.31
CA LEU A 412 -20.62 13.51 -16.88
C LEU A 412 -19.68 12.57 -16.12
N ILE A 413 -18.48 13.03 -15.79
CA ILE A 413 -17.50 12.24 -15.01
C ILE A 413 -18.04 11.92 -13.61
N VAL A 414 -18.63 12.90 -12.92
CA VAL A 414 -19.29 12.69 -11.63
C VAL A 414 -20.39 11.64 -11.77
N GLN A 415 -21.26 11.76 -12.77
CA GLN A 415 -22.31 10.78 -13.02
C GLN A 415 -21.75 9.36 -13.25
N ARG A 416 -20.65 9.22 -14.00
CA ARG A 416 -20.01 7.92 -14.24
C ARG A 416 -19.37 7.34 -12.99
N ILE A 417 -18.75 8.19 -12.17
CA ILE A 417 -18.19 7.79 -10.88
C ILE A 417 -19.32 7.34 -9.94
N GLU A 418 -20.42 8.09 -9.85
CA GLU A 418 -21.56 7.71 -9.01
C GLU A 418 -22.17 6.38 -9.43
N GLN A 419 -22.38 6.17 -10.74
CA GLN A 419 -22.83 4.88 -11.28
C GLN A 419 -21.91 3.73 -10.88
N PHE A 420 -20.59 3.94 -10.99
CA PHE A 420 -19.59 2.95 -10.59
C PHE A 420 -19.62 2.65 -9.08
N VAL A 421 -19.79 3.68 -8.24
CA VAL A 421 -19.83 3.55 -6.78
C VAL A 421 -21.17 2.92 -6.32
N GLU A 422 -22.26 3.13 -7.06
CA GLU A 422 -23.54 2.42 -6.86
C GLU A 422 -23.43 0.95 -7.24
N GLU A 423 -22.87 0.64 -8.40
CA GLU A 423 -22.69 -0.74 -8.89
C GLU A 423 -21.76 -1.56 -7.98
N PHE A 424 -20.67 -0.95 -7.49
CA PHE A 424 -19.65 -1.62 -6.69
C PHE A 424 -19.55 -1.07 -5.25
N ALA A 425 -20.71 -0.85 -4.62
CA ALA A 425 -20.86 -0.24 -3.29
C ALA A 425 -20.12 -0.96 -2.15
N ALA A 426 -19.76 -2.23 -2.32
CA ALA A 426 -18.97 -2.97 -1.35
C ALA A 426 -17.48 -2.55 -1.33
N ASN A 427 -16.98 -1.75 -2.26
CA ASN A 427 -15.60 -1.24 -2.17
C ASN A 427 -15.52 -0.02 -1.27
N LYS A 428 -14.29 0.36 -0.94
CA LYS A 428 -13.97 1.61 -0.24
C LYS A 428 -13.48 2.63 -1.25
N PHE A 429 -13.92 3.87 -1.12
CA PHE A 429 -13.67 4.94 -2.07
C PHE A 429 -13.06 6.15 -1.37
N VAL A 430 -11.96 6.64 -1.92
CA VAL A 430 -11.35 7.92 -1.53
C VAL A 430 -11.11 8.72 -2.79
N ILE A 431 -11.82 9.83 -2.91
CA ILE A 431 -11.76 10.74 -4.04
C ILE A 431 -11.15 12.05 -3.56
N THR A 432 -10.35 12.72 -4.38
CA THR A 432 -9.81 14.06 -4.05
C THR A 432 -10.33 15.12 -5.00
N SER A 433 -10.49 16.35 -4.50
CA SER A 433 -10.82 17.52 -5.32
C SER A 433 -10.34 18.81 -4.68
N ARG A 434 -10.19 19.89 -5.46
CA ARG A 434 -10.11 21.25 -4.91
C ARG A 434 -11.46 21.68 -4.33
N ILE A 435 -11.42 22.51 -3.29
CA ILE A 435 -12.62 23.16 -2.75
C ILE A 435 -13.26 24.07 -3.81
N ALA A 436 -12.41 24.81 -4.54
CA ALA A 436 -12.85 25.72 -5.59
C ALA A 436 -13.48 24.96 -6.77
N GLY A 437 -14.75 25.24 -7.06
CA GLY A 437 -15.49 24.64 -8.18
C GLY A 437 -16.00 23.22 -7.94
N TYR A 438 -15.85 22.66 -6.73
CA TYR A 438 -16.45 21.36 -6.38
C TYR A 438 -17.98 21.43 -6.32
N GLN A 439 -18.54 22.55 -5.83
CA GLN A 439 -19.99 22.73 -5.72
C GLN A 439 -20.72 22.72 -7.07
N ASP A 440 -20.01 22.96 -8.18
CA ASP A 440 -20.58 22.93 -9.53
C ASP A 440 -20.86 21.51 -10.06
N ALA A 441 -20.19 20.51 -9.49
CA ALA A 441 -20.31 19.11 -9.84
C ALA A 441 -20.00 18.28 -8.58
N LYS A 442 -20.88 18.42 -7.59
CA LYS A 442 -20.76 17.76 -6.29
C LYS A 442 -21.13 16.29 -6.41
N LEU A 443 -20.39 15.41 -5.73
CA LEU A 443 -20.80 14.02 -5.53
C LEU A 443 -21.99 13.95 -4.55
N GLY A 444 -22.80 12.92 -4.67
CA GLY A 444 -24.00 12.72 -3.86
C GLY A 444 -23.70 12.57 -2.37
N ASP A 445 -24.75 12.77 -1.55
CA ASP A 445 -24.64 12.89 -0.09
C ASP A 445 -24.17 11.62 0.65
N ARG A 446 -24.00 10.51 -0.08
CA ARG A 446 -23.36 9.30 0.47
C ARG A 446 -21.88 9.48 0.81
N PHE A 447 -21.22 10.46 0.19
CA PHE A 447 -19.82 10.77 0.43
C PHE A 447 -19.67 11.67 1.66
N GLY A 448 -18.84 11.26 2.62
CA GLY A 448 -18.38 12.16 3.66
C GLY A 448 -17.45 13.21 3.05
N GLU A 449 -17.79 14.49 3.22
CA GLU A 449 -16.96 15.61 2.81
C GLU A 449 -15.97 15.99 3.91
N PHE A 450 -14.68 15.81 3.63
CA PHE A 450 -13.58 16.11 4.55
C PHE A 450 -12.67 17.15 3.92
N THR A 451 -12.52 18.31 4.55
CA THR A 451 -11.68 19.39 4.03
C THR A 451 -10.35 19.41 4.78
N ILE A 452 -9.24 19.17 4.09
CA ILE A 452 -7.89 19.27 4.67
C ILE A 452 -7.70 20.68 5.20
N THR A 453 -7.35 20.80 6.47
CA THR A 453 -6.98 22.05 7.10
C THR A 453 -5.50 22.34 6.91
N ASP A 454 -5.12 23.61 6.99
CA ASP A 454 -3.70 23.97 7.01
C ASP A 454 -2.99 23.26 8.16
N MET A 455 -1.73 22.88 7.93
CA MET A 455 -0.90 22.23 8.93
C MET A 455 -0.68 23.18 10.11
N GLU A 456 -0.80 22.66 11.33
CA GLU A 456 -0.44 23.43 12.53
C GLU A 456 1.08 23.64 12.59
N GLU A 457 1.56 24.66 13.31
CA GLU A 457 2.99 25.00 13.37
C GLU A 457 3.87 23.81 13.80
N GLU A 458 3.35 22.96 14.70
CA GLU A 458 4.00 21.72 15.14
C GLU A 458 4.14 20.72 13.99
N GLN A 459 3.10 20.54 13.17
CA GLN A 459 3.13 19.65 12.01
C GLN A 459 4.06 20.18 10.90
N VAL A 460 4.11 21.50 10.71
CA VAL A 460 5.07 22.15 9.80
C VAL A 460 6.49 21.93 10.31
N SER A 461 6.71 22.08 11.61
CA SER A 461 8.00 21.82 12.25
C SER A 461 8.42 20.36 12.06
N ASP A 462 7.54 19.39 12.31
CA ASP A 462 7.82 17.96 12.12
C ASP A 462 8.14 17.64 10.65
N PHE A 463 7.37 18.19 9.71
CA PHE A 463 7.63 18.06 8.28
C PHE A 463 9.00 18.66 7.89
N CYS A 464 9.33 19.84 8.41
CA CYS A 464 10.60 20.51 8.18
C CYS A 464 11.78 19.76 8.83
N ILE A 465 11.63 19.27 10.06
CA ILE A 465 12.66 18.50 10.77
C ILE A 465 12.90 17.17 10.06
N ALA A 466 11.84 16.44 9.70
CA ALA A 466 11.94 15.20 8.94
C ALA A 466 12.61 15.42 7.57
N GLY A 467 12.28 16.51 6.88
CA GLY A 467 12.88 16.90 5.60
C GLY A 467 14.35 17.34 5.71
N VAL A 468 14.67 18.24 6.64
CA VAL A 468 16.01 18.87 6.80
C VAL A 468 16.99 17.94 7.51
N GLY A 469 16.55 17.28 8.58
CA GLY A 469 17.38 16.33 9.34
C GLY A 469 17.95 15.23 8.44
N ARG A 470 17.14 14.70 7.51
CA ARG A 470 17.54 13.59 6.64
C ARG A 470 18.28 14.02 5.37
N LEU A 471 18.06 15.25 4.89
CA LEU A 471 18.96 15.87 3.90
C LEU A 471 20.37 16.04 4.48
N SER A 472 20.47 16.42 5.77
CA SER A 472 21.75 16.58 6.46
C SER A 472 22.48 15.25 6.72
N GLU A 473 21.75 14.18 7.08
CA GLU A 473 22.32 12.83 7.24
C GLU A 473 22.86 12.25 5.92
N ARG A 474 22.17 12.51 4.80
CA ARG A 474 22.66 12.15 3.46
C ARG A 474 23.92 12.93 3.07
N SER A 475 23.98 14.23 3.36
CA SER A 475 25.19 15.05 3.15
C SER A 475 26.37 14.58 4.00
N ASN A 476 26.14 14.19 5.26
CA ASN A 476 27.18 13.65 6.13
C ASN A 476 27.66 12.26 5.68
N ARG A 477 26.77 11.35 5.26
CA ARG A 477 27.17 10.05 4.67
C ARG A 477 28.00 10.23 3.39
N MET A 478 27.70 11.25 2.57
CA MET A 478 28.45 11.54 1.34
C MET A 478 29.84 12.14 1.62
N LEU A 479 29.97 12.99 2.65
CA LEU A 479 31.24 13.56 3.12
C LEU A 479 32.16 12.50 3.75
N VAL A 480 31.59 11.52 4.45
CA VAL A 480 32.37 10.39 5.00
C VAL A 480 32.91 9.48 3.87
N MET A 481 32.17 9.32 2.77
CA MET A 481 32.65 8.55 1.61
C MET A 481 33.68 9.30 0.74
N SER A 482 33.67 10.64 0.69
CA SER A 482 34.70 11.41 -0.01
C SER A 482 36.02 11.52 0.77
N ASN A 483 35.99 11.37 2.09
CA ASN A 483 37.19 11.40 2.95
C ASN A 483 37.80 10.00 3.17
N ALA A 484 37.22 8.95 2.58
CA ALA A 484 37.72 7.58 2.60
C ALA A 484 38.32 7.13 1.25
N SER A 485 38.64 8.08 0.37
CA SER A 485 39.32 7.85 -0.92
C SER A 485 40.84 7.89 -0.78
#